data_AF-A0A1F3SRD6-F1
#
_entry.id   AF-A0A1F3SRD6-F1
#
_cell.length_a   1.000
_cell.length_b   1.000
_cell.length_c   1.000
_cell.angle_alpha   90.00
_cell.angle_beta   90.00
_cell.angle_gamma   90.00
#
_symmetry.space_group_name_H-M   'P 1'
#
loop_
_entity.id
_entity.type
_entity.pdbx_description
1 polymer ?
#
loop_
_entity_poly.entity_id
_entity_poly.type
_entity_poly.pdbx_seq_one_letter_code
_entity_poly.pdbx_strand_id
1 'polypeptide(L)'
;MKNLLCIFLVLGISACAFKSKDGANDPTGSGTDGGGAYRAPRPLGLDPDGDLDGDLVTNGQEYQLGRKPEVADLPVLQVAFLQNYKIVAKNESKSFTLDTKVAQNSPDFRYRVGSLFIRDHALETAASVGKFSTHTRGTITPNDLSWVKYPEIDQQYFQSKALEYQKIFGSTPPNGISLLFENNLRLKPSRLFPSIKNVVMNFYYYDYETENYRLLKQEVMNKNFMPGVNEVVTVQVDNVPLKLLTENYFKKGEFIISEIADFEIPEMGVTYKQLLASVKAKCLPIIINTPRELEVSYVGIGGGDKAEKTFAEVLSALYEKNYIVESNEVKKIGEFENNLPDFTYLKEVREKDKIGKWFILSSPFNEHYSDHRYTPQDHLILTYATGRELAQQTEEKLHGIWDDVSGGDSFIVYPFGTLSPNSEVHLELYPGRVKGERLIVEDRDYHERPGSCGRNCISGILEMDCMVKVNFFQPFDEALEFKKSLEGEISALKIVINKEDFPLRELLEKKAVTLSWNSVGHLHIAITDPSLITELHESEENLIALKVETKSEVVFQGAKLYSVGGQHGQFCPSVLANATRAWRVPVSESSILIEQFRPFQAQGMIVLPDKTYYQRFNFAFSSLITNFHN
;
A
#
# COMPACT_ATOMS: atom_id res chain seq x y z
N MET A 1 8.31 52.97 39.34
CA MET A 1 7.21 53.95 39.57
C MET A 1 7.69 55.26 38.97
N LYS A 2 7.02 55.97 38.06
CA LYS A 2 5.70 55.84 37.44
C LYS A 2 5.76 56.71 36.17
N ASN A 3 5.32 56.12 35.07
CA ASN A 3 4.65 56.72 33.92
C ASN A 3 4.23 58.18 34.09
N LEU A 4 4.70 59.10 33.23
CA LEU A 4 3.87 60.18 32.66
C LEU A 4 4.56 61.02 31.55
N LEU A 5 5.39 60.43 30.67
CA LEU A 5 6.15 61.24 29.68
C LEU A 5 6.06 60.80 28.21
N CYS A 6 5.15 59.90 27.84
CA CYS A 6 5.03 59.43 26.45
C CYS A 6 3.67 59.68 25.77
N ILE A 7 2.76 60.47 26.35
CA ILE A 7 1.43 60.71 25.74
C ILE A 7 1.33 62.07 25.02
N PHE A 8 2.38 62.88 24.99
CA PHE A 8 2.34 64.22 24.35
C PHE A 8 3.16 64.36 23.05
N LEU A 9 3.59 63.26 22.43
CA LEU A 9 4.52 63.30 21.29
C LEU A 9 4.04 62.51 20.05
N VAL A 10 2.73 62.55 19.77
CA VAL A 10 2.16 62.09 18.48
C VAL A 10 1.05 63.03 17.99
N LEU A 11 1.28 64.35 18.05
CA LEU A 11 0.41 65.35 17.39
C LEU A 11 1.27 66.39 16.65
N GLY A 12 1.13 66.40 15.32
CA GLY A 12 1.80 67.29 14.36
C GLY A 12 2.87 66.53 13.57
N ILE A 13 2.75 66.32 12.26
CA ILE A 13 2.98 67.36 11.23
C ILE A 13 2.22 66.98 9.92
N SER A 14 1.28 67.87 9.54
CA SER A 14 0.83 68.37 8.21
C SER A 14 0.97 67.53 6.92
N ALA A 15 -0.05 67.56 6.04
CA ALA A 15 -0.22 68.62 5.01
C ALA A 15 -1.36 68.35 3.99
N CYS A 16 -2.09 69.44 3.66
CA CYS A 16 -2.66 69.85 2.36
C CYS A 16 -3.65 68.96 1.57
N ALA A 17 -4.89 69.43 1.43
CA ALA A 17 -5.64 69.36 0.17
C ALA A 17 -6.70 70.48 0.09
N PHE A 18 -7.00 70.89 -1.14
CA PHE A 18 -7.46 72.21 -1.57
C PHE A 18 -8.93 72.59 -1.25
N LYS A 19 -9.13 73.90 -1.10
CA LYS A 19 -10.40 74.64 -1.23
C LYS A 19 -10.81 74.75 -2.71
N SER A 20 -12.09 74.52 -3.02
CA SER A 20 -12.76 75.17 -4.16
C SER A 20 -14.21 75.49 -3.77
N LYS A 21 -14.82 76.43 -4.49
CA LYS A 21 -15.72 77.49 -4.01
C LYS A 21 -17.19 77.09 -3.92
N ASP A 22 -17.85 77.74 -2.96
CA ASP A 22 -19.30 77.93 -2.88
C ASP A 22 -19.88 78.57 -4.15
N GLY A 23 -21.02 78.06 -4.58
CA GLY A 23 -21.91 78.67 -5.57
C GLY A 23 -23.34 78.19 -5.28
N ALA A 24 -24.11 79.05 -4.62
CA ALA A 24 -25.48 78.83 -4.19
C ALA A 24 -26.44 78.51 -5.36
N ASN A 25 -27.37 77.59 -5.12
CA ASN A 25 -28.82 77.77 -5.30
C ASN A 25 -29.56 76.48 -4.92
N ASP A 26 -30.22 76.53 -3.76
CA ASP A 26 -31.37 75.69 -3.42
C ASP A 26 -32.59 76.18 -4.24
N PRO A 27 -33.61 75.36 -4.58
CA PRO A 27 -34.55 74.95 -3.54
C PRO A 27 -35.17 73.52 -3.68
N THR A 28 -35.43 72.95 -2.50
CA THR A 28 -36.63 72.15 -2.09
C THR A 28 -36.70 70.65 -2.38
N GLY A 29 -36.71 69.86 -1.28
CA GLY A 29 -37.78 68.89 -1.04
C GLY A 29 -37.39 67.47 -0.58
N SER A 30 -37.60 67.19 0.72
CA SER A 30 -37.81 65.88 1.40
C SER A 30 -36.71 64.80 1.24
N GLY A 31 -36.07 64.25 2.27
CA GLY A 31 -36.56 63.88 3.59
C GLY A 31 -36.77 62.35 3.65
N THR A 32 -35.75 61.61 4.12
CA THR A 32 -35.83 60.46 5.07
C THR A 32 -34.47 59.78 5.20
N ASP A 33 -34.03 59.64 6.46
CA ASP A 33 -32.91 58.82 6.92
C ASP A 33 -33.09 57.34 6.58
N GLY A 34 -31.98 56.66 6.27
CA GLY A 34 -31.94 55.21 6.09
C GLY A 34 -30.52 54.68 5.87
N GLY A 35 -29.85 54.34 6.98
CA GLY A 35 -28.62 53.56 7.12
C GLY A 35 -27.82 53.22 5.85
N GLY A 36 -26.80 54.03 5.56
CA GLY A 36 -25.81 53.71 4.54
C GLY A 36 -25.02 52.46 4.92
N ALA A 37 -25.39 51.32 4.33
CA ALA A 37 -24.49 50.19 4.22
C ALA A 37 -23.20 50.67 3.55
N TYR A 38 -22.05 50.41 4.18
CA TYR A 38 -20.75 50.56 3.55
C TYR A 38 -20.73 49.72 2.26
N ARG A 39 -21.01 50.35 1.12
CA ARG A 39 -20.77 49.75 -0.20
C ARG A 39 -19.27 49.80 -0.44
N ALA A 40 -18.62 48.64 -0.37
CA ALA A 40 -17.28 48.49 -0.92
C ALA A 40 -17.31 48.96 -2.39
N PRO A 41 -16.30 49.71 -2.86
CA PRO A 41 -16.26 50.18 -4.24
C PRO A 41 -16.22 48.96 -5.18
N ARG A 42 -17.17 48.90 -6.12
CA ARG A 42 -17.24 47.86 -7.16
C ARG A 42 -16.04 48.00 -8.10
N PRO A 43 -15.46 46.89 -8.59
CA PRO A 43 -14.48 46.99 -9.67
C PRO A 43 -15.15 47.56 -10.92
N LEU A 44 -14.49 48.53 -11.55
CA LEU A 44 -14.95 49.15 -12.79
C LEU A 44 -14.98 48.10 -13.91
N GLY A 45 -16.12 47.98 -14.60
CA GLY A 45 -16.24 47.20 -15.85
C GLY A 45 -17.03 45.89 -15.78
N LEU A 46 -17.56 45.51 -14.61
CA LEU A 46 -18.34 44.27 -14.45
C LEU A 46 -19.84 44.52 -14.63
N ASP A 47 -20.50 43.79 -15.53
CA ASP A 47 -21.95 43.88 -15.77
C ASP A 47 -22.72 43.29 -14.58
N PRO A 48 -23.52 44.08 -13.83
CA PRO A 48 -24.25 43.60 -12.66
C PRO A 48 -25.31 42.53 -12.97
N ASP A 49 -25.85 42.52 -14.19
CA ASP A 49 -26.88 41.58 -14.64
C ASP A 49 -26.30 40.37 -15.37
N GLY A 50 -24.98 40.40 -15.64
CA GLY A 50 -24.24 39.28 -16.19
C GLY A 50 -23.95 38.18 -15.17
N ASP A 51 -23.48 37.05 -15.68
CA ASP A 51 -23.04 35.87 -14.95
C ASP A 51 -21.70 35.43 -15.57
N LEU A 52 -20.61 35.82 -14.92
CA LEU A 52 -19.25 35.70 -15.44
C LEU A 52 -18.70 34.28 -15.34
N ASP A 53 -19.07 33.55 -14.31
CA ASP A 53 -18.52 32.23 -13.96
C ASP A 53 -19.50 31.07 -14.23
N GLY A 54 -20.74 31.37 -14.62
CA GLY A 54 -21.69 30.39 -15.12
C GLY A 54 -22.49 29.70 -14.02
N ASP A 55 -22.43 30.17 -12.78
CA ASP A 55 -23.11 29.56 -11.63
C ASP A 55 -24.60 29.90 -11.52
N LEU A 56 -25.13 30.63 -12.51
CA LEU A 56 -26.52 31.11 -12.61
C LEU A 56 -26.91 32.13 -11.53
N VAL A 57 -25.94 32.72 -10.83
CA VAL A 57 -26.10 33.87 -9.95
C VAL A 57 -25.57 35.10 -10.67
N THR A 58 -26.23 36.25 -10.51
CA THR A 58 -25.73 37.46 -11.17
C THR A 58 -24.57 38.07 -10.40
N ASN A 59 -23.61 38.65 -11.12
CA ASN A 59 -22.45 39.33 -10.53
C ASN A 59 -22.87 40.35 -9.45
N GLY A 60 -23.98 41.05 -9.67
CA GLY A 60 -24.54 42.02 -8.73
C GLY A 60 -25.07 41.40 -7.42
N GLN A 61 -25.60 40.18 -7.46
CA GLN A 61 -26.07 39.43 -6.29
C GLN A 61 -24.89 38.89 -5.48
N GLU A 62 -23.87 38.34 -6.15
CA GLU A 62 -22.66 37.83 -5.51
C GLU A 62 -21.94 38.91 -4.69
N TYR A 63 -21.77 40.11 -5.26
CA TYR A 63 -21.21 41.25 -4.54
C TYR A 63 -22.01 41.61 -3.29
N GLN A 64 -23.34 41.55 -3.34
CA GLN A 64 -24.20 41.84 -2.19
C GLN A 64 -24.04 40.79 -1.08
N LEU A 65 -23.73 39.55 -1.46
CA LEU A 65 -23.47 38.44 -0.55
C LEU A 65 -22.01 38.40 -0.04
N GLY A 66 -21.15 39.31 -0.51
CA GLY A 66 -19.73 39.37 -0.16
C GLY A 66 -18.88 38.31 -0.86
N ARG A 67 -19.32 37.86 -2.04
CA ARG A 67 -18.68 36.82 -2.85
C ARG A 67 -17.92 37.42 -4.02
N LYS A 68 -17.14 36.58 -4.71
CA LYS A 68 -16.28 36.98 -5.82
C LYS A 68 -16.93 36.52 -7.14
N PRO A 69 -17.40 37.43 -8.00
CA PRO A 69 -18.02 37.06 -9.28
C PRO A 69 -17.13 36.36 -10.30
N GLU A 70 -15.86 36.18 -9.96
CA GLU A 70 -14.90 35.50 -10.81
C GLU A 70 -14.72 34.03 -10.40
N VAL A 71 -15.43 33.56 -9.36
CA VAL A 71 -15.26 32.23 -8.78
C VAL A 71 -16.63 31.59 -8.54
N ALA A 72 -16.96 30.60 -9.37
CA ALA A 72 -18.28 29.97 -9.37
C ALA A 72 -18.64 29.36 -8.02
N ASP A 73 -19.85 29.63 -7.53
CA ASP A 73 -20.40 28.97 -6.37
C ASP A 73 -21.03 27.63 -6.76
N LEU A 74 -20.49 26.53 -6.24
CA LEU A 74 -21.07 25.20 -6.40
C LEU A 74 -21.42 24.57 -5.04
N PRO A 75 -22.51 23.78 -4.94
CA PRO A 75 -22.78 22.98 -3.75
C PRO A 75 -21.69 21.92 -3.58
N VAL A 76 -20.90 22.03 -2.50
CA VAL A 76 -19.81 21.09 -2.22
C VAL A 76 -20.31 19.98 -1.31
N LEU A 77 -20.49 18.79 -1.89
CA LEU A 77 -20.75 17.55 -1.16
C LEU A 77 -19.42 16.87 -0.81
N GLN A 78 -19.03 16.91 0.46
CA GLN A 78 -17.88 16.15 0.94
C GLN A 78 -18.27 14.68 1.02
N VAL A 79 -17.51 13.84 0.33
CA VAL A 79 -17.68 12.40 0.34
C VAL A 79 -16.43 11.77 0.94
N ALA A 80 -16.63 11.00 1.99
CA ALA A 80 -15.59 10.18 2.58
C ALA A 80 -15.99 8.72 2.45
N PHE A 81 -15.29 8.00 1.57
CA PHE A 81 -15.40 6.54 1.47
C PHE A 81 -14.60 5.95 2.60
N LEU A 82 -15.30 5.31 3.53
CA LEU A 82 -14.65 4.73 4.68
C LEU A 82 -14.02 3.41 4.27
N GLN A 83 -12.98 3.01 4.99
CA GLN A 83 -12.36 1.68 4.88
C GLN A 83 -13.31 0.52 5.25
N ASN A 84 -14.54 0.85 5.64
CA ASN A 84 -15.61 -0.07 6.00
C ASN A 84 -16.33 -0.61 4.76
N TYR A 85 -15.81 -1.69 4.20
CA TYR A 85 -16.52 -2.54 3.25
C TYR A 85 -16.50 -4.03 3.63
N LYS A 86 -17.46 -4.76 3.07
CA LYS A 86 -17.59 -6.19 3.22
C LYS A 86 -17.69 -6.87 1.87
N ILE A 87 -16.85 -7.87 1.67
CA ILE A 87 -16.88 -8.76 0.50
C ILE A 87 -17.40 -10.11 0.97
N VAL A 88 -18.46 -10.60 0.34
CA VAL A 88 -18.97 -11.94 0.57
C VAL A 88 -18.97 -12.69 -0.75
N ALA A 89 -18.22 -13.78 -0.80
CA ALA A 89 -18.19 -14.68 -1.95
C ALA A 89 -18.69 -16.06 -1.52
N LYS A 90 -19.58 -16.65 -2.31
CA LYS A 90 -20.22 -17.93 -2.00
C LYS A 90 -20.18 -18.87 -3.20
N ASN A 91 -20.15 -20.15 -2.87
CA ASN A 91 -20.46 -21.29 -3.73
C ASN A 91 -21.32 -22.26 -2.88
N GLU A 92 -22.01 -23.22 -3.49
CA GLU A 92 -23.02 -24.08 -2.86
C GLU A 92 -22.62 -24.66 -1.48
N SER A 93 -21.34 -24.98 -1.27
CA SER A 93 -20.81 -25.54 -0.02
C SER A 93 -19.75 -24.68 0.68
N LYS A 94 -19.33 -23.55 0.09
CA LYS A 94 -18.17 -22.76 0.53
C LYS A 94 -18.52 -21.28 0.63
N SER A 95 -18.04 -20.62 1.67
CA SER A 95 -18.23 -19.18 1.84
C SER A 95 -16.94 -18.51 2.29
N PHE A 96 -16.66 -17.35 1.71
CA PHE A 96 -15.61 -16.43 2.13
C PHE A 96 -16.25 -15.13 2.58
N THR A 97 -15.67 -14.51 3.61
CA THR A 97 -16.06 -13.17 4.05
C THR A 97 -14.84 -12.37 4.45
N LEU A 98 -14.68 -11.22 3.80
CA LEU A 98 -13.78 -10.15 4.22
C LEU A 98 -14.66 -9.03 4.77
N ASP A 99 -14.54 -8.77 6.06
CA ASP A 99 -15.27 -7.69 6.74
C ASP A 99 -14.27 -6.78 7.43
N THR A 100 -14.11 -5.58 6.90
CA THR A 100 -13.12 -4.60 7.38
C THR A 100 -13.52 -3.97 8.71
N LYS A 101 -14.83 -3.91 9.03
CA LYS A 101 -15.30 -3.40 10.33
C LYS A 101 -14.83 -4.25 11.49
N VAL A 102 -14.79 -5.57 11.30
CA VAL A 102 -14.31 -6.50 12.34
C VAL A 102 -12.83 -6.29 12.62
N ALA A 103 -12.05 -5.97 11.59
CA ALA A 103 -10.62 -5.70 11.71
C ALA A 103 -10.31 -4.41 12.49
N GLN A 104 -11.23 -3.45 12.59
CA GLN A 104 -11.05 -2.22 13.38
C GLN A 104 -10.87 -2.46 14.87
N ASN A 105 -11.36 -3.60 15.38
CA ASN A 105 -11.13 -3.97 16.77
C ASN A 105 -9.68 -4.41 17.04
N SER A 106 -8.86 -4.53 15.99
CA SER A 106 -7.43 -4.75 16.11
C SER A 106 -6.72 -3.43 16.47
N PRO A 107 -5.84 -3.41 17.48
CA PRO A 107 -5.05 -2.22 17.82
C PRO A 107 -4.10 -1.78 16.70
N ASP A 108 -3.78 -2.67 15.76
CA ASP A 108 -2.91 -2.37 14.62
C ASP A 108 -3.66 -1.79 13.41
N PHE A 109 -4.99 -1.69 13.48
CA PHE A 109 -5.81 -1.20 12.37
C PHE A 109 -5.61 0.30 12.16
N ARG A 110 -5.07 0.66 10.99
CA ARG A 110 -4.93 2.06 10.57
C ARG A 110 -6.14 2.46 9.75
N TYR A 111 -6.90 3.43 10.27
CA TYR A 111 -8.04 4.01 9.56
C TYR A 111 -7.58 4.84 8.36
N ARG A 112 -8.16 4.58 7.18
CA ARG A 112 -7.95 5.32 5.94
C ARG A 112 -9.28 5.76 5.34
N VAL A 113 -9.25 6.84 4.58
CA VAL A 113 -10.39 7.38 3.81
C VAL A 113 -9.99 7.39 2.34
N GLY A 114 -10.94 7.11 1.45
CA GLY A 114 -10.71 7.13 0.01
C GLY A 114 -10.16 8.46 -0.50
N SER A 115 -9.30 8.38 -1.51
CA SER A 115 -8.66 9.53 -2.16
C SER A 115 -9.32 9.84 -3.50
N LEU A 116 -9.45 11.13 -3.81
CA LEU A 116 -9.86 11.60 -5.14
C LEU A 116 -8.78 11.22 -6.16
N PHE A 117 -9.19 10.70 -7.32
CA PHE A 117 -8.29 10.24 -8.38
C PHE A 117 -7.22 11.26 -8.73
N ILE A 118 -7.63 12.51 -8.88
CA ILE A 118 -6.72 13.57 -9.28
C ILE A 118 -5.69 13.93 -8.22
N ARG A 119 -5.96 13.67 -6.92
CA ARG A 119 -4.96 13.86 -5.87
C ARG A 119 -3.83 12.86 -6.01
N ASP A 120 -4.18 11.59 -6.17
CA ASP A 120 -3.20 10.52 -6.33
C ASP A 120 -2.41 10.75 -7.62
N HIS A 121 -3.10 11.02 -8.74
CA HIS A 121 -2.45 11.30 -10.01
C HIS A 121 -1.51 12.52 -9.95
N ALA A 122 -1.93 13.62 -9.30
CA ALA A 122 -1.10 14.80 -9.17
C ALA A 122 0.14 14.56 -8.29
N LEU A 123 -0.01 13.78 -7.20
CA LEU A 123 1.12 13.41 -6.34
C LEU A 123 2.07 12.44 -7.02
N GLU A 124 1.56 11.41 -7.71
CA GLU A 124 2.34 10.48 -8.54
C GLU A 124 3.13 11.24 -9.63
N THR A 125 2.46 12.17 -10.32
CA THR A 125 3.12 12.99 -11.33
C THR A 125 4.17 13.91 -10.69
N ALA A 126 3.87 14.52 -9.54
CA ALA A 126 4.84 15.33 -8.81
C ALA A 126 6.04 14.51 -8.33
N ALA A 127 5.85 13.26 -7.92
CA ALA A 127 6.93 12.36 -7.52
C ALA A 127 7.81 11.97 -8.72
N SER A 128 7.22 11.67 -9.88
CA SER A 128 7.98 11.28 -11.08
C SER A 128 8.84 12.40 -11.68
N VAL A 129 8.42 13.67 -11.55
CA VAL A 129 9.22 14.83 -12.03
C VAL A 129 9.95 15.58 -10.91
N GLY A 130 9.71 15.23 -9.66
CA GLY A 130 9.94 16.10 -8.50
C GLY A 130 11.38 16.58 -8.32
N LYS A 131 12.33 15.80 -8.82
CA LYS A 131 13.78 16.11 -8.83
C LYS A 131 14.21 17.07 -9.93
N PHE A 132 13.44 17.20 -11.01
CA PHE A 132 13.83 17.96 -12.20
C PHE A 132 13.04 19.25 -12.40
N SER A 133 11.76 19.25 -12.03
CA SER A 133 10.86 20.34 -12.37
C SER A 133 9.73 20.49 -11.37
N THR A 134 9.30 21.73 -11.16
CA THR A 134 8.06 22.08 -10.46
C THR A 134 6.86 22.14 -11.41
N HIS A 135 7.09 22.07 -12.72
CA HIS A 135 6.05 22.06 -13.75
C HIS A 135 6.08 20.77 -14.55
N THR A 136 4.90 20.18 -14.72
CA THR A 136 4.67 19.02 -15.57
C THR A 136 3.37 19.20 -16.37
N ARG A 137 3.27 18.49 -17.49
CA ARG A 137 2.12 18.53 -18.39
C ARG A 137 1.52 17.13 -18.48
N GLY A 138 0.21 17.02 -18.44
CA GLY A 138 -0.47 15.73 -18.44
C GLY A 138 -1.90 15.82 -18.97
N THR A 139 -2.43 14.68 -19.37
CA THR A 139 -3.83 14.58 -19.79
C THR A 139 -4.69 14.48 -18.54
N ILE A 140 -5.44 15.54 -18.25
CA ILE A 140 -6.41 15.56 -17.15
C ILE A 140 -7.78 15.30 -17.76
N THR A 141 -8.44 14.24 -17.32
CA THR A 141 -9.79 13.91 -17.77
C THR A 141 -10.83 14.45 -16.78
N PRO A 142 -12.07 14.74 -17.23
CA PRO A 142 -13.13 15.20 -16.32
C PRO A 142 -13.44 14.22 -15.19
N ASN A 143 -13.21 12.92 -15.41
CA ASN A 143 -13.44 11.86 -14.43
C ASN A 143 -12.51 11.99 -13.22
N ASP A 144 -11.25 12.41 -13.45
CA ASP A 144 -10.27 12.56 -12.38
C ASP A 144 -10.74 13.54 -11.29
N LEU A 145 -11.56 14.51 -11.66
CA LEU A 145 -12.10 15.56 -10.79
C LEU A 145 -13.22 15.09 -9.86
N SER A 146 -13.82 13.92 -10.12
CA SER A 146 -15.04 13.47 -9.45
C SER A 146 -14.95 12.06 -8.89
N TRP A 147 -14.02 11.26 -9.42
CA TRP A 147 -13.84 9.88 -9.02
C TRP A 147 -13.01 9.75 -7.76
N VAL A 148 -13.45 8.87 -6.86
CA VAL A 148 -12.80 8.62 -5.58
C VAL A 148 -12.53 7.12 -5.46
N LYS A 149 -11.28 6.76 -5.18
CA LYS A 149 -10.87 5.37 -4.92
C LYS A 149 -11.34 4.96 -3.53
N TYR A 150 -11.82 3.72 -3.40
CA TYR A 150 -11.96 3.14 -2.07
C TYR A 150 -10.60 3.00 -1.39
N PRO A 151 -10.51 3.27 -0.08
CA PRO A 151 -9.24 3.22 0.62
C PRO A 151 -8.69 1.79 0.70
N GLU A 152 -7.37 1.70 0.64
CA GLU A 152 -6.63 0.47 0.90
C GLU A 152 -6.83 0.00 2.35
N ILE A 153 -6.81 -1.32 2.54
CA ILE A 153 -6.89 -1.92 3.88
C ILE A 153 -5.51 -2.21 4.46
N ASP A 154 -5.48 -2.56 5.75
CA ASP A 154 -4.26 -3.06 6.36
C ASP A 154 -3.69 -4.25 5.56
N GLN A 155 -2.38 -4.22 5.33
CA GLN A 155 -1.72 -5.12 4.42
C GLN A 155 -1.69 -6.55 4.94
N GLN A 156 -1.48 -6.73 6.25
CA GLN A 156 -1.46 -8.06 6.86
C GLN A 156 -2.86 -8.68 6.79
N TYR A 157 -3.88 -7.88 7.08
CA TYR A 157 -5.26 -8.31 6.93
C TYR A 157 -5.61 -8.67 5.48
N PHE A 158 -5.18 -7.87 4.50
CA PHE A 158 -5.38 -8.14 3.08
C PHE A 158 -4.73 -9.46 2.66
N GLN A 159 -3.44 -9.66 2.97
CA GLN A 159 -2.70 -10.86 2.59
C GLN A 159 -3.29 -12.13 3.20
N SER A 160 -3.65 -12.09 4.49
CA SER A 160 -4.34 -13.20 5.16
C SER A 160 -5.66 -13.56 4.47
N LYS A 161 -6.45 -12.56 4.08
CA LYS A 161 -7.74 -12.77 3.40
C LYS A 161 -7.58 -13.24 1.97
N ALA A 162 -6.55 -12.80 1.26
CA ALA A 162 -6.21 -13.29 -0.07
C ALA A 162 -5.87 -14.78 -0.06
N LEU A 163 -5.05 -15.22 0.89
CA LEU A 163 -4.73 -16.64 1.11
C LEU A 163 -5.96 -17.47 1.51
N GLU A 164 -6.80 -16.95 2.40
CA GLU A 164 -8.06 -17.60 2.76
C GLU A 164 -8.95 -17.79 1.52
N TYR A 165 -9.10 -16.75 0.70
CA TYR A 165 -9.85 -16.81 -0.55
C TYR A 165 -9.29 -17.87 -1.51
N GLN A 166 -7.97 -17.90 -1.69
CA GLN A 166 -7.30 -18.85 -2.58
C GLN A 166 -7.45 -20.31 -2.08
N LYS A 167 -7.33 -20.56 -0.78
CA LYS A 167 -7.57 -21.91 -0.20
C LYS A 167 -9.00 -22.40 -0.40
N ILE A 168 -9.98 -21.49 -0.32
CA ILE A 168 -11.39 -21.84 -0.47
C ILE A 168 -11.76 -22.03 -1.94
N PHE A 169 -11.40 -21.08 -2.81
CA PHE A 169 -11.90 -20.98 -4.19
C PHE A 169 -10.86 -21.17 -5.29
N GLY A 170 -9.59 -21.44 -4.97
CA GLY A 170 -8.51 -21.58 -5.96
C GLY A 170 -8.77 -22.64 -7.02
N SER A 171 -9.48 -23.72 -6.67
CA SER A 171 -9.89 -24.78 -7.60
C SER A 171 -11.32 -24.69 -8.09
N THR A 172 -12.16 -23.86 -7.46
CA THR A 172 -13.58 -23.74 -7.83
C THR A 172 -14.03 -22.31 -7.52
N PRO A 173 -14.23 -21.45 -8.53
CA PRO A 173 -14.57 -20.06 -8.29
C PRO A 173 -15.94 -19.93 -7.61
N PRO A 174 -16.19 -18.81 -6.91
CA PRO A 174 -17.50 -18.50 -6.35
C PRO A 174 -18.53 -18.28 -7.47
N ASN A 175 -19.80 -18.62 -7.21
CA ASN A 175 -20.93 -18.39 -8.13
C ASN A 175 -21.76 -17.16 -7.75
N GLY A 176 -21.55 -16.60 -6.55
CA GLY A 176 -22.20 -15.37 -6.10
C GLY A 176 -21.24 -14.49 -5.31
N ILE A 177 -21.13 -13.23 -5.71
CA ILE A 177 -20.32 -12.21 -5.03
C ILE A 177 -21.21 -11.02 -4.72
N SER A 178 -21.19 -10.59 -3.46
CA SER A 178 -21.88 -9.37 -2.99
C SER A 178 -20.91 -8.47 -2.24
N LEU A 179 -21.03 -7.18 -2.47
CA LEU A 179 -20.24 -6.14 -1.82
C LEU A 179 -21.17 -5.23 -1.02
N LEU A 180 -20.70 -4.81 0.15
CA LEU A 180 -21.37 -3.83 0.99
C LEU A 180 -20.39 -2.72 1.32
N PHE A 181 -20.77 -1.47 1.10
CA PHE A 181 -19.92 -0.31 1.33
C PHE A 181 -20.57 0.66 2.31
N GLU A 182 -19.76 1.31 3.12
CA GLU A 182 -20.17 2.42 3.96
C GLU A 182 -19.53 3.73 3.53
N ASN A 183 -20.38 4.72 3.28
CA ASN A 183 -20.02 6.03 2.76
C ASN A 183 -20.47 7.08 3.75
N ASN A 184 -19.67 8.14 3.93
CA ASN A 184 -20.07 9.30 4.71
C ASN A 184 -20.22 10.50 3.76
N LEU A 185 -21.40 11.11 3.79
CA LEU A 185 -21.77 12.26 2.96
C LEU A 185 -22.04 13.46 3.83
N ARG A 186 -21.45 14.61 3.50
CA ARG A 186 -21.68 15.87 4.20
C ARG A 186 -21.74 17.05 3.25
N LEU A 187 -22.86 17.74 3.20
CA LEU A 187 -22.98 19.00 2.45
C LEU A 187 -22.26 20.13 3.21
N LYS A 188 -21.33 20.85 2.57
CA LYS A 188 -20.70 22.02 3.18
C LYS A 188 -21.74 23.14 3.38
N PRO A 189 -21.67 23.90 4.49
CA PRO A 189 -22.48 25.10 4.68
C PRO A 189 -22.30 26.12 3.53
N SER A 190 -23.39 26.47 2.87
CA SER A 190 -23.45 27.59 1.91
C SER A 190 -24.72 28.39 2.12
N ARG A 191 -24.66 29.70 1.88
CA ARG A 191 -25.84 30.57 1.90
C ARG A 191 -26.75 30.39 0.68
N LEU A 192 -26.20 29.94 -0.45
CA LEU A 192 -26.97 29.69 -1.69
C LEU A 192 -27.57 28.29 -1.74
N PHE A 193 -26.94 27.32 -1.06
CA PHE A 193 -27.32 25.91 -1.14
C PHE A 193 -27.73 25.38 0.24
N PRO A 194 -28.95 25.72 0.71
CA PRO A 194 -29.45 25.30 2.02
C PRO A 194 -29.85 23.82 2.08
N SER A 195 -29.99 23.14 0.93
CA SER A 195 -30.20 21.70 0.85
C SER A 195 -29.91 21.15 -0.55
N ILE A 196 -29.65 19.85 -0.64
CA ILE A 196 -29.64 19.08 -1.90
C ILE A 196 -30.49 17.82 -1.74
N LYS A 197 -30.94 17.21 -2.84
CA LYS A 197 -31.78 16.00 -2.82
C LYS A 197 -31.33 14.96 -3.83
N ASN A 198 -31.76 13.71 -3.61
CA ASN A 198 -31.69 12.64 -4.60
C ASN A 198 -30.27 12.42 -5.14
N VAL A 199 -29.30 12.29 -4.22
CA VAL A 199 -27.90 12.09 -4.58
C VAL A 199 -27.75 10.77 -5.34
N VAL A 200 -27.18 10.84 -6.54
CA VAL A 200 -26.91 9.71 -7.41
C VAL A 200 -25.44 9.34 -7.31
N MET A 201 -25.17 8.10 -6.89
CA MET A 201 -23.82 7.55 -6.78
C MET A 201 -23.59 6.46 -7.80
N ASN A 202 -22.50 6.55 -8.54
CA ASN A 202 -22.04 5.51 -9.44
C ASN A 202 -20.84 4.78 -8.82
N PHE A 203 -20.78 3.48 -9.04
CA PHE A 203 -19.68 2.60 -8.65
C PHE A 203 -19.12 1.94 -9.89
N TYR A 204 -17.81 2.01 -10.08
CA TYR A 204 -17.10 1.47 -11.23
C TYR A 204 -16.00 0.52 -10.78
N TYR A 205 -15.58 -0.36 -11.69
CA TYR A 205 -14.35 -1.13 -11.58
C TYR A 205 -13.58 -1.10 -12.90
N TYR A 206 -12.27 -1.26 -12.85
CA TYR A 206 -11.45 -1.30 -14.06
C TYR A 206 -11.51 -2.67 -14.72
N ASP A 207 -11.84 -2.76 -16.00
CA ASP A 207 -11.80 -4.01 -16.75
C ASP A 207 -10.54 -4.06 -17.61
N TYR A 208 -9.59 -4.90 -17.20
CA TYR A 208 -8.29 -5.07 -17.84
C TYR A 208 -8.34 -5.67 -19.25
N GLU A 209 -9.40 -6.40 -19.61
CA GLU A 209 -9.50 -6.94 -20.97
C GLU A 209 -9.91 -5.87 -21.97
N THR A 210 -10.73 -4.91 -21.52
CA THR A 210 -11.18 -3.79 -22.37
C THR A 210 -10.45 -2.49 -22.11
N GLU A 211 -9.50 -2.48 -21.17
CA GLU A 211 -8.76 -1.29 -20.71
C GLU A 211 -9.68 -0.10 -20.39
N ASN A 212 -10.82 -0.37 -19.74
CA ASN A 212 -11.87 0.62 -19.52
C ASN A 212 -12.59 0.41 -18.19
N TYR A 213 -13.04 1.50 -17.58
CA TYR A 213 -13.87 1.47 -16.38
C TYR A 213 -15.31 1.08 -16.73
N ARG A 214 -15.87 0.10 -16.02
CA ARG A 214 -17.24 -0.38 -16.20
C ARG A 214 -18.10 -0.04 -15.00
N LEU A 215 -19.31 0.45 -15.27
CA LEU A 215 -20.32 0.73 -14.26
C LEU A 215 -20.80 -0.58 -13.63
N LEU A 216 -20.59 -0.71 -12.32
CA LEU A 216 -21.02 -1.84 -11.52
C LEU A 216 -22.44 -1.62 -10.96
N LYS A 217 -22.71 -0.43 -10.45
CA LYS A 217 -23.99 -0.06 -9.83
C LYS A 217 -24.19 1.45 -9.86
N GLN A 218 -25.43 1.86 -10.08
CA GLN A 218 -25.91 3.20 -9.79
C GLN A 218 -26.91 3.11 -8.63
N GLU A 219 -26.74 3.95 -7.62
CA GLU A 219 -27.60 4.03 -6.44
C GLU A 219 -28.16 5.44 -6.28
N VAL A 220 -29.47 5.56 -6.05
CA VAL A 220 -30.15 6.86 -5.89
C VAL A 220 -30.65 6.98 -4.45
N MET A 221 -30.13 7.98 -3.74
CA MET A 221 -30.46 8.23 -2.34
C MET A 221 -31.63 9.20 -2.25
N ASN A 222 -32.84 8.66 -2.15
CA ASN A 222 -34.09 9.44 -2.02
C ASN A 222 -34.21 10.10 -0.63
N LYS A 223 -33.34 11.08 -0.36
CA LYS A 223 -33.26 11.82 0.91
C LYS A 223 -32.83 13.26 0.66
N ASN A 224 -33.18 14.14 1.60
CA ASN A 224 -32.69 15.52 1.66
C ASN A 224 -31.41 15.59 2.51
N PHE A 225 -30.38 16.23 1.99
CA PHE A 225 -29.14 16.49 2.72
C PHE A 225 -29.13 17.95 3.16
N MET A 226 -28.96 18.16 4.46
CA MET A 226 -28.85 19.49 5.06
C MET A 226 -27.38 19.84 5.33
N PRO A 227 -26.99 21.11 5.21
CA PRO A 227 -25.61 21.52 5.43
C PRO A 227 -25.11 21.19 6.84
N GLY A 228 -23.87 20.74 6.92
CA GLY A 228 -23.18 20.44 8.17
C GLY A 228 -23.54 19.10 8.82
N VAL A 229 -24.58 18.41 8.36
CA VAL A 229 -25.01 17.09 8.86
C VAL A 229 -24.19 15.98 8.18
N ASN A 230 -23.63 15.07 8.97
CA ASN A 230 -22.95 13.87 8.46
C ASN A 230 -23.97 12.75 8.28
N GLU A 231 -24.03 12.19 7.08
CA GLU A 231 -24.96 11.13 6.71
C GLU A 231 -24.20 9.87 6.32
N VAL A 232 -24.41 8.79 7.06
CA VAL A 232 -23.79 7.49 6.76
C VAL A 232 -24.73 6.70 5.88
N VAL A 233 -24.26 6.31 4.70
CA VAL A 233 -25.04 5.55 3.72
C VAL A 233 -24.37 4.24 3.38
N THR A 234 -25.15 3.16 3.46
CA THR A 234 -24.71 1.81 3.11
C THR A 234 -25.25 1.41 1.74
N VAL A 235 -24.36 1.00 0.84
CA VAL A 235 -24.73 0.53 -0.51
C VAL A 235 -24.37 -0.93 -0.66
N GLN A 236 -25.33 -1.74 -1.11
CA GLN A 236 -25.12 -3.15 -1.43
C GLN A 236 -25.11 -3.36 -2.94
N VAL A 237 -24.16 -4.15 -3.42
CA VAL A 237 -24.03 -4.54 -4.82
C VAL A 237 -23.97 -6.06 -4.90
N ASP A 238 -24.94 -6.66 -5.57
CA ASP A 238 -25.00 -8.11 -5.78
C ASP A 238 -24.55 -8.48 -7.21
N ASN A 239 -24.21 -9.76 -7.42
CA ASN A 239 -23.78 -10.32 -8.70
C ASN A 239 -22.54 -9.63 -9.29
N VAL A 240 -21.56 -9.34 -8.43
CA VAL A 240 -20.32 -8.69 -8.85
C VAL A 240 -19.49 -9.62 -9.76
N PRO A 241 -18.90 -9.10 -10.85
CA PRO A 241 -18.04 -9.89 -11.72
C PRO A 241 -16.87 -10.53 -10.95
N LEU A 242 -16.61 -11.82 -11.20
CA LEU A 242 -15.51 -12.55 -10.58
C LEU A 242 -14.16 -11.84 -10.76
N LYS A 243 -13.92 -11.29 -11.95
CA LYS A 243 -12.70 -10.57 -12.32
C LYS A 243 -12.37 -9.40 -11.37
N LEU A 244 -13.38 -8.70 -10.87
CA LEU A 244 -13.19 -7.63 -9.89
C LEU A 244 -12.48 -8.16 -8.65
N LEU A 245 -12.84 -9.35 -8.15
CA LEU A 245 -12.16 -9.95 -7.01
C LEU A 245 -10.82 -10.61 -7.38
N THR A 246 -10.79 -11.42 -8.43
CA THR A 246 -9.63 -12.28 -8.73
C THR A 246 -8.51 -11.55 -9.43
N GLU A 247 -8.82 -10.62 -10.33
CA GLU A 247 -7.83 -9.92 -11.16
C GLU A 247 -7.51 -8.53 -10.61
N ASN A 248 -8.51 -7.79 -10.13
CA ASN A 248 -8.28 -6.45 -9.60
C ASN A 248 -7.88 -6.54 -8.12
N TYR A 249 -8.80 -6.99 -7.27
CA TYR A 249 -8.63 -6.85 -5.83
C TYR A 249 -7.49 -7.71 -5.27
N PHE A 250 -7.55 -9.04 -5.40
CA PHE A 250 -6.56 -9.92 -4.78
C PHE A 250 -5.21 -9.96 -5.52
N LYS A 251 -5.20 -9.69 -6.83
CA LYS A 251 -3.97 -9.76 -7.63
C LYS A 251 -3.27 -8.41 -7.77
N LYS A 252 -4.01 -7.31 -7.92
CA LYS A 252 -3.44 -5.98 -8.16
C LYS A 252 -3.66 -4.99 -7.00
N GLY A 253 -4.43 -5.38 -5.98
CA GLY A 253 -4.78 -4.47 -4.88
C GLY A 253 -5.78 -3.38 -5.28
N GLU A 254 -6.33 -3.45 -6.50
CA GLU A 254 -7.24 -2.44 -7.02
C GLU A 254 -8.69 -2.80 -6.73
N PHE A 255 -9.48 -1.79 -6.33
CA PHE A 255 -10.86 -2.01 -5.96
C PHE A 255 -11.81 -1.08 -6.72
N ILE A 256 -12.89 -0.69 -6.06
CA ILE A 256 -13.97 0.07 -6.67
C ILE A 256 -13.68 1.57 -6.62
N ILE A 257 -14.21 2.23 -7.62
CA ILE A 257 -14.19 3.68 -7.79
C ILE A 257 -15.61 4.16 -7.67
N SER A 258 -15.78 5.32 -7.07
CA SER A 258 -17.09 5.90 -6.85
C SER A 258 -17.13 7.35 -7.29
N GLU A 259 -18.30 7.77 -7.75
CA GLU A 259 -18.56 9.10 -8.29
C GLU A 259 -19.92 9.60 -7.78
N ILE A 260 -19.98 10.87 -7.40
CA ILE A 260 -21.27 11.57 -7.28
C ILE A 260 -21.66 12.07 -8.67
N ALA A 261 -22.60 11.36 -9.31
CA ALA A 261 -22.95 11.60 -10.70
C ALA A 261 -23.89 12.81 -10.86
N ASP A 262 -24.87 12.95 -9.97
CA ASP A 262 -25.80 14.09 -9.98
C ASP A 262 -26.53 14.23 -8.64
N PHE A 263 -27.18 15.37 -8.43
CA PHE A 263 -28.17 15.60 -7.37
C PHE A 263 -29.03 16.83 -7.72
N GLU A 264 -30.21 16.91 -7.11
CA GLU A 264 -31.10 18.06 -7.28
C GLU A 264 -30.68 19.21 -6.37
N ILE A 265 -30.75 20.44 -6.89
CA ILE A 265 -30.54 21.70 -6.16
C ILE A 265 -31.89 22.44 -6.11
N PRO A 266 -32.71 22.23 -5.05
CA PRO A 266 -34.09 22.70 -5.03
C PRO A 266 -34.25 24.22 -5.19
N GLU A 267 -33.36 25.02 -4.59
CA GLU A 267 -33.43 26.48 -4.65
C GLU A 267 -33.26 27.04 -6.08
N MET A 268 -32.54 26.31 -6.94
CA MET A 268 -32.26 26.75 -8.31
C MET A 268 -33.14 26.06 -9.35
N GLY A 269 -33.84 24.98 -8.97
CA GLY A 269 -34.66 24.19 -9.89
C GLY A 269 -33.86 23.45 -10.97
N VAL A 270 -32.56 23.26 -10.78
CA VAL A 270 -31.65 22.55 -11.68
C VAL A 270 -30.95 21.39 -10.97
N THR A 271 -30.30 20.50 -11.72
CA THR A 271 -29.42 19.48 -11.17
C THR A 271 -27.97 19.96 -11.12
N TYR A 272 -27.15 19.35 -10.27
CA TYR A 272 -25.72 19.63 -10.18
C TYR A 272 -25.02 19.47 -11.53
N LYS A 273 -25.36 18.43 -12.28
CA LYS A 273 -24.81 18.20 -13.61
C LYS A 273 -25.12 19.32 -14.60
N GLN A 274 -26.33 19.88 -14.54
CA GLN A 274 -26.73 21.01 -15.37
C GLN A 274 -25.98 22.30 -14.99
N LEU A 275 -25.90 22.58 -13.68
CA LEU A 275 -25.16 23.72 -13.15
C LEU A 275 -23.66 23.63 -13.50
N LEU A 276 -23.05 22.47 -13.26
CA LEU A 276 -21.64 22.24 -13.57
C LEU A 276 -21.33 22.38 -15.06
N ALA A 277 -22.25 22.00 -15.95
CA ALA A 277 -22.08 22.19 -17.39
C ALA A 277 -22.07 23.69 -17.77
N SER A 278 -22.90 24.51 -17.13
CA SER A 278 -22.90 25.97 -17.29
C SER A 278 -21.59 26.59 -16.82
N VAL A 279 -21.13 26.21 -15.62
CA VAL A 279 -19.85 26.68 -15.05
C VAL A 279 -18.66 26.28 -15.94
N LYS A 280 -18.57 25.00 -16.34
CA LYS A 280 -17.48 24.51 -17.21
C LYS A 280 -17.43 25.19 -18.58
N ALA A 281 -18.52 25.78 -19.06
CA ALA A 281 -18.53 26.52 -20.32
C ALA A 281 -17.85 27.89 -20.21
N LYS A 282 -17.77 28.48 -19.01
CA LYS A 282 -17.26 29.84 -18.78
C LYS A 282 -16.01 29.90 -17.89
N CYS A 283 -15.71 28.82 -17.16
CA CYS A 283 -14.65 28.78 -16.16
C CYS A 283 -13.49 27.85 -16.49
N LEU A 284 -12.31 28.22 -15.98
CA LEU A 284 -11.15 27.34 -15.84
C LEU A 284 -11.31 26.48 -14.57
N PRO A 285 -11.35 25.15 -14.66
CA PRO A 285 -11.23 24.27 -13.50
C PRO A 285 -9.80 24.33 -12.92
N ILE A 286 -9.71 24.62 -11.63
CA ILE A 286 -8.45 24.70 -10.87
C ILE A 286 -8.55 23.80 -9.66
N ILE A 287 -7.58 22.90 -9.52
CA ILE A 287 -7.50 21.99 -8.39
C ILE A 287 -6.40 22.46 -7.47
N ILE A 288 -6.74 22.62 -6.20
CA ILE A 288 -5.78 22.99 -5.17
C ILE A 288 -5.67 21.79 -4.24
N ASN A 289 -4.49 21.18 -4.24
CA ASN A 289 -4.18 19.99 -3.47
C ASN A 289 -3.11 20.33 -2.44
N THR A 290 -3.48 20.33 -1.16
CA THR A 290 -2.57 20.57 -0.04
C THR A 290 -2.67 19.44 0.98
N PRO A 291 -1.76 19.37 1.97
CA PRO A 291 -1.90 18.43 3.07
C PRO A 291 -3.16 18.65 3.93
N ARG A 292 -3.78 19.84 3.87
CA ARG A 292 -4.99 20.18 4.65
C ARG A 292 -6.26 19.89 3.90
N GLU A 293 -6.30 20.23 2.62
CA GLU A 293 -7.51 20.17 1.83
C GLU A 293 -7.23 19.91 0.36
N LEU A 294 -8.25 19.35 -0.29
CA LEU A 294 -8.36 19.21 -1.71
C LEU A 294 -9.64 19.90 -2.14
N GLU A 295 -9.51 20.90 -2.99
CA GLU A 295 -10.62 21.72 -3.47
C GLU A 295 -10.54 21.89 -4.99
N VAL A 296 -11.71 21.87 -5.63
CA VAL A 296 -11.86 22.25 -7.03
C VAL A 296 -12.56 23.60 -7.06
N SER A 297 -11.85 24.61 -7.55
CA SER A 297 -12.37 25.96 -7.78
C SER A 297 -12.56 26.17 -9.28
N TYR A 298 -13.56 26.96 -9.65
CA TYR A 298 -13.82 27.31 -11.05
C TYR A 298 -13.69 28.81 -11.20
N VAL A 299 -12.70 29.26 -11.99
CA VAL A 299 -12.43 30.69 -12.17
C VAL A 299 -12.96 31.16 -13.52
N GLY A 300 -13.87 32.13 -13.51
CA GLY A 300 -14.46 32.72 -14.71
C GLY A 300 -13.40 33.39 -15.58
N ILE A 301 -13.38 33.06 -16.88
CA ILE A 301 -12.36 33.52 -17.82
C ILE A 301 -12.82 34.73 -18.66
N GLY A 302 -14.01 35.29 -18.37
CA GLY A 302 -14.55 36.42 -19.14
C GLY A 302 -15.47 35.99 -20.28
N GLY A 303 -16.45 36.85 -20.62
CA GLY A 303 -17.29 36.67 -21.80
C GLY A 303 -16.77 37.45 -23.02
N GLY A 304 -16.80 36.85 -24.21
CA GLY A 304 -16.46 37.49 -25.50
C GLY A 304 -15.38 36.75 -26.31
N ASP A 305 -14.98 37.32 -27.46
CA ASP A 305 -14.05 36.72 -28.45
C ASP A 305 -12.58 36.55 -27.96
N LYS A 306 -12.28 36.87 -26.69
CA LYS A 306 -10.97 36.72 -26.04
C LYS A 306 -11.14 36.33 -24.56
N ALA A 307 -11.90 35.27 -24.30
CA ALA A 307 -12.11 34.69 -22.97
C ALA A 307 -10.84 33.95 -22.50
N GLU A 308 -9.81 34.70 -22.11
CA GLU A 308 -8.52 34.18 -21.67
C GLU A 308 -8.02 34.90 -20.41
N LYS A 309 -7.49 34.15 -19.45
CA LYS A 309 -6.80 34.68 -18.26
C LYS A 309 -5.36 34.19 -18.21
N THR A 310 -4.45 35.02 -17.73
CA THR A 310 -3.09 34.62 -17.34
C THR A 310 -3.11 33.88 -16.01
N PHE A 311 -2.03 33.14 -15.73
CA PHE A 311 -1.83 32.49 -14.43
C PHE A 311 -1.90 33.47 -13.25
N ALA A 312 -1.35 34.68 -13.40
CA ALA A 312 -1.37 35.70 -12.34
C ALA A 312 -2.79 36.22 -12.07
N GLU A 313 -3.60 36.42 -13.12
CA GLU A 313 -5.01 36.82 -12.98
C GLU A 313 -5.84 35.71 -12.30
N VAL A 314 -5.56 34.45 -12.65
CA VAL A 314 -6.16 33.28 -12.02
C VAL A 314 -5.85 33.22 -10.51
N LEU A 315 -4.57 33.34 -10.13
CA LEU A 315 -4.18 33.36 -8.71
C LEU A 315 -4.73 34.57 -7.95
N SER A 316 -4.84 35.72 -8.62
CA SER A 316 -5.44 36.93 -8.03
C SER A 316 -6.93 36.73 -7.74
N ALA A 317 -7.68 36.06 -8.62
CA ALA A 317 -9.09 35.75 -8.38
C ALA A 317 -9.25 34.87 -7.13
N LEU A 318 -8.44 33.82 -7.00
CA LEU A 318 -8.50 32.88 -5.89
C LEU A 318 -7.99 33.49 -4.57
N TYR A 319 -6.79 34.06 -4.57
CA TYR A 319 -6.02 34.39 -3.36
C TYR A 319 -5.75 35.89 -3.16
N GLU A 320 -6.21 36.75 -4.06
CA GLU A 320 -5.99 38.20 -4.07
C GLU A 320 -4.50 38.59 -4.07
N LYS A 321 -3.89 38.71 -2.89
CA LYS A 321 -2.46 39.05 -2.70
C LYS A 321 -1.70 38.02 -1.88
N ASN A 322 -2.33 36.91 -1.51
CA ASN A 322 -1.75 35.90 -0.63
C ASN A 322 -0.98 34.83 -1.41
N TYR A 323 -0.14 35.25 -2.36
CA TYR A 323 0.72 34.38 -3.16
C TYR A 323 2.00 35.10 -3.59
N ILE A 324 3.05 34.33 -3.87
CA ILE A 324 4.35 34.83 -4.35
C ILE A 324 4.78 33.98 -5.54
N VAL A 325 4.99 34.64 -6.68
CA VAL A 325 5.58 34.06 -7.90
C VAL A 325 6.87 34.79 -8.19
N GLU A 326 7.97 34.06 -8.33
CA GLU A 326 9.31 34.58 -8.61
C GLU A 326 9.96 33.74 -9.71
N SER A 327 10.60 34.40 -10.68
CA SER A 327 11.26 33.71 -11.81
C SER A 327 10.35 32.72 -12.54
N ASN A 328 9.08 33.10 -12.73
CA ASN A 328 8.02 32.28 -13.30
C ASN A 328 7.63 31.04 -12.47
N GLU A 329 8.11 30.90 -11.24
CA GLU A 329 7.74 29.80 -10.35
C GLU A 329 6.90 30.26 -9.16
N VAL A 330 5.89 29.47 -8.79
CA VAL A 330 5.19 29.63 -7.51
C VAL A 330 6.14 29.31 -6.36
N LYS A 331 6.39 30.30 -5.50
CA LYS A 331 7.17 30.13 -4.25
C LYS A 331 6.28 29.96 -3.03
N LYS A 332 5.10 30.59 -3.03
CA LYS A 332 4.16 30.57 -1.92
C LYS A 332 2.73 30.77 -2.38
N ILE A 333 1.80 30.02 -1.79
CA ILE A 333 0.36 30.27 -1.87
C ILE A 333 -0.20 30.06 -0.46
N GLY A 334 -0.86 31.08 0.08
CA GLY A 334 -1.39 31.04 1.44
C GLY A 334 -0.29 30.85 2.48
N GLU A 335 -0.46 29.82 3.30
CA GLU A 335 0.49 29.44 4.36
C GLU A 335 1.61 28.50 3.88
N PHE A 336 1.50 27.94 2.66
CA PHE A 336 2.43 26.93 2.16
C PHE A 336 3.50 27.56 1.27
N GLU A 337 4.76 27.33 1.67
CA GLU A 337 5.94 27.91 1.04
C GLU A 337 6.92 26.79 0.65
N ASN A 338 7.60 26.98 -0.48
CA ASN A 338 8.61 26.05 -0.96
C ASN A 338 9.82 26.07 -0.04
N ASN A 339 10.03 24.97 0.69
CA ASN A 339 11.10 24.84 1.69
C ASN A 339 11.68 23.42 1.76
N LEU A 340 11.30 22.54 0.83
CA LEU A 340 11.91 21.23 0.67
C LEU A 340 13.35 21.39 0.12
N PRO A 341 14.37 20.82 0.77
CA PRO A 341 15.74 20.86 0.25
C PRO A 341 15.87 20.05 -1.03
N ASP A 342 16.92 20.32 -1.80
CA ASP A 342 17.28 19.49 -2.96
C ASP A 342 17.62 18.06 -2.51
N PHE A 343 17.25 17.07 -3.31
CA PHE A 343 17.45 15.65 -3.06
C PHE A 343 17.80 14.92 -4.35
N THR A 344 18.49 13.78 -4.23
CA THR A 344 18.77 12.91 -5.39
C THR A 344 17.69 11.85 -5.53
N TYR A 345 17.35 11.20 -4.41
CA TYR A 345 16.31 10.18 -4.33
C TYR A 345 15.18 10.62 -3.42
N LEU A 346 13.93 10.30 -3.79
CA LEU A 346 12.76 10.61 -2.96
C LEU A 346 12.85 10.02 -1.55
N LYS A 347 13.53 8.88 -1.35
CA LYS A 347 13.73 8.31 -0.01
C LYS A 347 14.49 9.22 0.95
N GLU A 348 15.31 10.15 0.47
CA GLU A 348 16.07 11.10 1.31
C GLU A 348 15.16 12.10 2.02
N VAL A 349 13.98 12.39 1.44
CA VAL A 349 13.00 13.33 1.98
C VAL A 349 11.83 12.66 2.67
N ARG A 350 11.87 11.33 2.87
CA ARG A 350 10.77 10.54 3.45
C ARG A 350 10.34 10.98 4.85
N GLU A 351 11.29 11.47 5.65
CA GLU A 351 11.05 11.96 7.02
C GLU A 351 10.60 13.43 7.07
N LYS A 352 10.40 14.08 5.92
CA LYS A 352 10.05 15.50 5.83
C LYS A 352 8.53 15.67 5.68
N ASP A 353 7.82 15.65 6.80
CA ASP A 353 6.35 15.74 6.86
C ASP A 353 5.79 17.17 6.92
N LYS A 354 6.63 18.17 7.24
CA LYS A 354 6.22 19.58 7.43
C LYS A 354 6.76 20.54 6.39
N ILE A 355 7.67 20.08 5.53
CA ILE A 355 8.30 20.88 4.49
C ILE A 355 8.00 20.24 3.13
N GLY A 356 7.85 21.07 2.11
CA GLY A 356 7.32 20.66 0.82
C GLY A 356 7.57 21.68 -0.29
N LYS A 357 7.00 21.40 -1.45
CA LYS A 357 7.15 22.20 -2.66
C LYS A 357 5.84 22.22 -3.46
N TRP A 358 5.58 23.34 -4.12
CA TRP A 358 4.51 23.49 -5.09
C TRP A 358 4.89 22.84 -6.43
N PHE A 359 3.98 22.03 -6.95
CA PHE A 359 4.01 21.39 -8.24
C PHE A 359 2.79 21.82 -9.05
N ILE A 360 3.02 22.23 -10.28
CA ILE A 360 2.01 22.69 -11.21
C ILE A 360 1.85 21.63 -12.28
N LEU A 361 0.66 21.07 -12.39
CA LEU A 361 0.27 20.17 -13.47
C LEU A 361 -0.78 20.87 -14.33
N SER A 362 -0.54 20.94 -15.63
CA SER A 362 -1.41 21.61 -16.58
C SER A 362 -1.80 20.72 -17.75
N SER A 363 -2.86 21.12 -18.47
CA SER A 363 -3.14 20.62 -19.82
C SER A 363 -1.90 20.70 -20.73
N PRO A 364 -1.80 19.86 -21.77
CA PRO A 364 -0.70 19.91 -22.72
C PRO A 364 -0.80 21.15 -23.63
N PHE A 365 0.12 22.10 -23.45
CA PHE A 365 0.35 23.25 -24.33
C PHE A 365 1.87 23.50 -24.49
N ASN A 366 2.28 24.31 -25.47
CA ASN A 366 3.70 24.47 -25.82
C ASN A 366 4.47 25.41 -24.88
N GLU A 367 3.80 26.39 -24.28
CA GLU A 367 4.39 27.48 -23.50
C GLU A 367 4.58 27.13 -22.01
N HIS A 368 5.32 27.97 -21.28
CA HIS A 368 5.39 27.84 -19.82
C HIS A 368 4.04 28.21 -19.18
N TYR A 369 3.65 27.55 -18.08
CA TYR A 369 2.32 27.73 -17.49
C TYR A 369 2.04 29.16 -17.01
N SER A 370 3.09 29.92 -16.67
CA SER A 370 2.96 31.34 -16.29
C SER A 370 2.57 32.24 -17.46
N ASP A 371 2.99 31.86 -18.67
CA ASP A 371 2.90 32.68 -19.87
C ASP A 371 1.68 32.30 -20.72
N HIS A 372 1.18 31.07 -20.53
CA HIS A 372 -0.02 30.55 -21.19
C HIS A 372 -1.27 31.36 -20.84
N ARG A 373 -2.14 31.49 -21.85
CA ARG A 373 -3.46 32.11 -21.75
C ARG A 373 -4.51 31.01 -21.60
N TYR A 374 -5.05 30.88 -20.39
CA TYR A 374 -5.97 29.80 -20.05
C TYR A 374 -7.38 30.04 -20.60
N THR A 375 -7.97 28.96 -21.10
CA THR A 375 -9.34 28.88 -21.64
C THR A 375 -10.20 27.89 -20.83
N PRO A 376 -11.53 27.84 -21.02
CA PRO A 376 -12.39 26.90 -20.28
C PRO A 376 -12.09 25.42 -20.58
N GLN A 377 -11.36 25.14 -21.66
CA GLN A 377 -10.93 23.79 -22.04
C GLN A 377 -9.64 23.35 -21.32
N ASP A 378 -8.90 24.29 -20.74
CA ASP A 378 -7.68 24.00 -19.99
C ASP A 378 -8.00 23.47 -18.59
N HIS A 379 -7.00 22.83 -17.98
CA HIS A 379 -7.05 22.36 -16.61
C HIS A 379 -5.75 22.76 -15.91
N LEU A 380 -5.87 23.18 -14.66
CA LEU A 380 -4.73 23.62 -13.85
C LEU A 380 -4.78 22.98 -12.46
N ILE A 381 -3.69 22.39 -12.04
CA ILE A 381 -3.59 21.66 -10.78
C ILE A 381 -2.39 22.21 -10.03
N LEU A 382 -2.66 22.73 -8.83
CA LEU A 382 -1.68 23.28 -7.91
C LEU A 382 -1.56 22.30 -6.74
N THR A 383 -0.45 21.57 -6.67
CA THR A 383 -0.21 20.59 -5.61
C THR A 383 0.95 21.02 -4.73
N TYR A 384 0.70 21.23 -3.44
CA TYR A 384 1.77 21.29 -2.45
C TYR A 384 2.01 19.90 -1.89
N ALA A 385 3.15 19.32 -2.24
CA ALA A 385 3.53 17.99 -1.75
C ALA A 385 4.67 18.11 -0.74
N THR A 386 4.49 17.50 0.42
CA THR A 386 5.56 17.33 1.42
C THR A 386 6.56 16.29 0.96
N GLY A 387 7.79 16.32 1.48
CA GLY A 387 8.79 15.30 1.16
C GLY A 387 8.32 13.89 1.48
N ARG A 388 7.58 13.72 2.59
CA ARG A 388 6.94 12.46 2.97
C ARG A 388 5.89 12.01 1.95
N GLU A 389 5.00 12.91 1.51
CA GLU A 389 3.98 12.56 0.51
C GLU A 389 4.63 12.14 -0.80
N LEU A 390 5.64 12.86 -1.28
CA LEU A 390 6.38 12.49 -2.50
C LEU A 390 7.04 11.11 -2.37
N ALA A 391 7.74 10.85 -1.27
CA ALA A 391 8.47 9.61 -1.03
C ALA A 391 7.57 8.38 -0.80
N GLN A 392 6.27 8.57 -0.62
CA GLN A 392 5.29 7.50 -0.44
C GLN A 392 4.53 7.16 -1.73
N GLN A 393 4.77 7.89 -2.83
CA GLN A 393 4.11 7.60 -4.09
C GLN A 393 4.62 6.29 -4.68
N THR A 394 3.68 5.39 -4.94
CA THR A 394 3.95 4.04 -5.42
C THR A 394 3.93 4.05 -6.95
N GLU A 395 4.98 3.52 -7.56
CA GLU A 395 5.06 3.28 -9.00
C GLU A 395 4.42 1.94 -9.36
N GLU A 396 4.69 0.89 -8.57
CA GLU A 396 4.19 -0.46 -8.83
C GLU A 396 4.01 -1.25 -7.52
N LYS A 397 2.98 -2.11 -7.48
CA LYS A 397 2.79 -3.12 -6.44
C LYS A 397 2.77 -4.51 -7.04
N LEU A 398 3.63 -5.38 -6.56
CA LEU A 398 3.70 -6.78 -6.98
C LEU A 398 3.24 -7.69 -5.85
N HIS A 399 2.13 -8.38 -6.08
CA HIS A 399 1.59 -9.37 -5.16
C HIS A 399 1.92 -10.79 -5.62
N GLY A 400 2.39 -11.61 -4.68
CA GLY A 400 2.64 -13.02 -4.91
C GLY A 400 2.00 -13.88 -3.82
N ILE A 401 1.43 -15.03 -4.20
CA ILE A 401 0.80 -15.96 -3.25
C ILE A 401 1.15 -17.40 -3.65
N TRP A 402 1.61 -18.18 -2.66
CA TRP A 402 1.93 -19.59 -2.80
C TRP A 402 1.32 -20.40 -1.65
N ASP A 403 0.48 -21.38 -1.97
CA ASP A 403 -0.26 -22.16 -0.98
C ASP A 403 0.50 -23.36 -0.40
N ASP A 404 1.49 -23.88 -1.12
CA ASP A 404 2.27 -25.07 -0.73
C ASP A 404 3.73 -24.93 -1.18
N VAL A 405 4.56 -24.44 -0.27
CA VAL A 405 5.97 -24.09 -0.47
C VAL A 405 6.82 -25.08 0.29
N SER A 406 7.81 -25.68 -0.38
CA SER A 406 8.73 -26.65 0.22
C SER A 406 10.09 -26.65 -0.49
N GLY A 407 11.12 -27.24 0.12
CA GLY A 407 12.46 -27.28 -0.46
C GLY A 407 12.73 -28.39 -1.48
N GLY A 408 11.72 -29.16 -1.90
CA GLY A 408 11.91 -30.28 -2.83
C GLY A 408 12.90 -31.36 -2.34
N ASP A 409 13.84 -31.76 -3.18
CA ASP A 409 14.89 -32.74 -2.84
C ASP A 409 16.12 -32.08 -2.20
N SER A 410 16.48 -30.87 -2.63
CA SER A 410 17.62 -30.11 -2.12
C SER A 410 17.22 -28.68 -1.76
N PHE A 411 16.77 -27.91 -2.74
CA PHE A 411 16.15 -26.61 -2.53
C PHE A 411 15.18 -26.29 -3.67
N ILE A 412 14.25 -25.37 -3.41
CA ILE A 412 13.44 -24.70 -4.44
C ILE A 412 13.53 -23.19 -4.21
N VAL A 413 13.62 -22.44 -5.31
CA VAL A 413 13.63 -20.97 -5.32
C VAL A 413 12.29 -20.48 -5.84
N TYR A 414 11.62 -19.65 -5.05
CA TYR A 414 10.31 -19.07 -5.35
C TYR A 414 10.48 -17.59 -5.67
N PRO A 415 10.63 -17.21 -6.95
CA PRO A 415 10.72 -15.80 -7.34
C PRO A 415 9.39 -15.11 -7.11
N PHE A 416 9.43 -13.90 -6.55
CA PHE A 416 8.21 -13.18 -6.19
C PHE A 416 8.15 -11.71 -6.63
N GLY A 417 9.14 -11.25 -7.40
CA GLY A 417 9.05 -10.02 -8.18
C GLY A 417 10.39 -9.32 -8.39
N THR A 418 10.31 -8.09 -8.87
CA THR A 418 11.44 -7.20 -9.13
C THR A 418 11.56 -6.14 -8.03
N LEU A 419 12.77 -5.61 -7.83
CA LEU A 419 13.10 -4.58 -6.84
C LEU A 419 13.73 -3.36 -7.50
N SER A 420 13.38 -2.20 -6.96
CA SER A 420 14.10 -0.94 -7.12
C SER A 420 14.84 -0.55 -5.83
N PRO A 421 15.81 0.39 -5.89
CA PRO A 421 16.50 0.91 -4.69
C PRO A 421 15.59 1.59 -3.66
N ASN A 422 14.36 1.93 -4.02
CA ASN A 422 13.37 2.55 -3.13
C ASN A 422 12.28 1.57 -2.68
N SER A 423 12.39 0.28 -2.99
CA SER A 423 11.32 -0.67 -2.74
C SER A 423 11.11 -1.00 -1.26
N GLU A 424 9.91 -1.42 -0.90
CA GLU A 424 9.62 -2.10 0.36
C GLU A 424 9.07 -3.50 0.10
N VAL A 425 9.52 -4.48 0.87
CA VAL A 425 9.13 -5.89 0.73
C VAL A 425 8.54 -6.41 2.03
N HIS A 426 7.40 -7.06 1.93
CA HIS A 426 6.71 -7.71 3.03
C HIS A 426 6.37 -9.15 2.65
N LEU A 427 6.82 -10.09 3.47
CA LEU A 427 6.52 -11.51 3.35
C LEU A 427 5.75 -11.98 4.58
N GLU A 428 4.70 -12.75 4.37
CA GLU A 428 3.98 -13.44 5.44
C GLU A 428 4.01 -14.94 5.20
N LEU A 429 4.56 -15.68 6.17
CA LEU A 429 4.72 -17.12 6.12
C LEU A 429 3.76 -17.78 7.11
N TYR A 430 2.96 -18.69 6.59
CA TYR A 430 1.90 -19.40 7.29
C TYR A 430 2.31 -20.87 7.47
N PRO A 431 2.57 -21.31 8.71
CA PRO A 431 3.13 -22.63 8.96
C PRO A 431 2.20 -23.75 8.46
N GLY A 432 2.78 -24.76 7.81
CA GLY A 432 2.10 -26.00 7.44
C GLY A 432 2.54 -27.13 8.37
N ARG A 433 3.24 -28.12 7.83
CA ARG A 433 3.65 -29.33 8.54
C ARG A 433 5.12 -29.65 8.29
N VAL A 434 5.74 -30.35 9.25
CA VAL A 434 7.07 -30.96 9.08
C VAL A 434 6.90 -32.45 9.03
N LYS A 435 7.45 -33.08 7.98
CA LYS A 435 7.35 -34.51 7.74
C LYS A 435 8.70 -35.07 7.31
N GLY A 436 8.98 -36.29 7.70
CA GLY A 436 10.19 -36.98 7.28
C GLY A 436 10.57 -38.09 8.23
N GLU A 437 11.87 -38.32 8.36
CA GLU A 437 12.42 -39.34 9.22
C GLU A 437 13.29 -38.72 10.33
N ARG A 438 13.14 -39.21 11.55
CA ARG A 438 14.07 -38.97 12.66
C ARG A 438 15.09 -40.09 12.70
N LEU A 439 16.37 -39.71 12.74
CA LEU A 439 17.46 -40.63 12.97
C LEU A 439 17.58 -40.93 14.47
N ILE A 440 17.49 -42.19 14.84
CA ILE A 440 17.76 -42.69 16.19
C ILE A 440 19.06 -43.49 16.09
N VAL A 441 20.08 -43.05 16.83
CA VAL A 441 21.40 -43.71 16.88
C VAL A 441 21.53 -44.41 18.22
N GLU A 442 21.82 -45.71 18.19
CA GLU A 442 22.10 -46.52 19.37
C GLU A 442 23.52 -47.09 19.30
N ASP A 443 24.29 -46.94 20.38
CA ASP A 443 25.54 -47.66 20.56
C ASP A 443 25.24 -49.05 21.12
N ARG A 444 25.71 -50.10 20.44
CA ARG A 444 25.53 -51.51 20.81
C ARG A 444 26.85 -52.25 20.82
N ASP A 445 27.84 -51.64 21.47
CA ASP A 445 29.19 -52.16 21.56
C ASP A 445 29.22 -53.52 22.27
N TYR A 446 30.05 -54.41 21.75
CA TYR A 446 30.27 -55.74 22.31
C TYR A 446 31.70 -55.85 22.80
N HIS A 447 31.87 -56.17 24.08
CA HIS A 447 33.16 -56.34 24.72
C HIS A 447 33.26 -57.74 25.32
N GLU A 448 34.26 -58.48 24.91
CA GLU A 448 34.63 -59.74 25.52
C GLU A 448 36.08 -59.64 26.01
N ARG A 449 36.26 -59.78 27.31
CA ARG A 449 37.58 -59.77 27.95
C ARG A 449 37.85 -61.13 28.58
N PRO A 450 39.10 -61.61 28.53
CA PRO A 450 39.47 -62.79 29.28
C PRO A 450 39.21 -62.54 30.78
N GLY A 451 38.36 -63.39 31.37
CA GLY A 451 38.10 -63.36 32.79
C GLY A 451 39.35 -63.75 33.58
N SER A 452 39.66 -63.03 34.66
CA SER A 452 40.63 -63.50 35.65
C SER A 452 39.94 -64.50 36.57
N CYS A 453 40.00 -65.79 36.23
CA CYS A 453 39.76 -66.84 37.21
C CYS A 453 41.02 -67.69 37.35
N GLY A 454 41.53 -67.75 38.59
CA GLY A 454 42.82 -68.35 38.91
C GLY A 454 42.97 -69.78 38.41
N ARG A 455 44.18 -70.09 37.92
CA ARG A 455 44.86 -71.35 37.56
C ARG A 455 44.11 -72.57 36.99
N ASN A 456 42.78 -72.70 37.05
CA ASN A 456 42.07 -73.94 36.68
C ASN A 456 40.72 -73.72 35.96
N CYS A 457 40.58 -72.65 35.18
CA CYS A 457 39.43 -72.45 34.31
C CYS A 457 39.89 -72.03 32.91
N ILE A 458 39.28 -72.61 31.88
CA ILE A 458 39.31 -72.09 30.51
C ILE A 458 38.25 -71.00 30.45
N SER A 459 38.52 -69.83 31.02
CA SER A 459 37.65 -68.66 30.88
C SER A 459 38.06 -67.85 29.65
N GLY A 460 37.09 -67.62 28.75
CA GLY A 460 37.11 -66.61 27.69
C GLY A 460 38.46 -66.41 27.00
N ILE A 461 38.80 -67.26 26.03
CA ILE A 461 40.02 -67.10 25.21
C ILE A 461 39.92 -65.85 24.30
N LEU A 462 38.71 -65.31 24.12
CA LEU A 462 38.44 -64.23 23.20
C LEU A 462 38.61 -62.87 23.89
N GLU A 463 39.60 -62.13 23.41
CA GLU A 463 39.78 -60.70 23.68
C GLU A 463 39.31 -59.94 22.43
N MET A 464 38.10 -59.40 22.48
CA MET A 464 37.53 -58.62 21.37
C MET A 464 36.73 -57.42 21.87
N ASP A 465 36.90 -56.29 21.19
CA ASP A 465 36.07 -55.09 21.33
C ASP A 465 35.45 -54.80 19.95
N CYS A 466 34.15 -55.01 19.80
CA CYS A 466 33.42 -54.74 18.57
C CYS A 466 32.53 -53.52 18.78
N MET A 467 32.94 -52.37 18.24
CA MET A 467 32.19 -51.14 18.41
C MET A 467 31.15 -51.00 17.30
N VAL A 468 29.87 -50.96 17.68
CA VAL A 468 28.74 -51.08 16.76
C VAL A 468 27.77 -49.94 17.00
N LYS A 469 27.44 -49.22 15.93
CA LYS A 469 26.33 -48.26 15.93
C LYS A 469 25.15 -48.81 15.15
N VAL A 470 23.95 -48.59 15.65
CA VAL A 470 22.72 -48.99 14.98
C VAL A 470 21.86 -47.76 14.73
N ASN A 471 21.56 -47.51 13.46
CA ASN A 471 20.69 -46.41 13.03
C ASN A 471 19.29 -46.93 12.71
N PHE A 472 18.28 -46.30 13.32
CA PHE A 472 16.87 -46.49 13.00
C PHE A 472 16.27 -45.19 12.45
N PHE A 473 15.33 -45.34 11.52
CA PHE A 473 14.58 -44.23 10.94
C PHE A 473 13.14 -44.32 11.40
N GLN A 474 12.69 -43.33 12.16
CA GLN A 474 11.30 -43.25 12.59
C GLN A 474 10.56 -42.17 11.79
N PRO A 475 9.48 -42.51 11.07
CA PRO A 475 8.68 -41.51 10.38
C PRO A 475 7.98 -40.60 11.38
N PHE A 476 7.89 -39.30 11.07
CA PHE A 476 7.14 -38.32 11.85
C PHE A 476 6.35 -37.39 10.93
N ASP A 477 5.26 -36.85 11.48
CA ASP A 477 4.40 -35.86 10.83
C ASP A 477 3.81 -34.93 11.90
N GLU A 478 4.39 -33.75 12.03
CA GLU A 478 4.10 -32.78 13.10
C GLU A 478 3.71 -31.42 12.52
N ALA A 479 3.05 -30.59 13.34
CA ALA A 479 2.75 -29.21 12.96
C ALA A 479 4.05 -28.40 12.90
N LEU A 480 4.20 -27.55 11.88
CA LEU A 480 5.34 -26.64 11.77
C LEU A 480 5.14 -25.46 12.73
N GLU A 481 6.19 -25.08 13.44
CA GLU A 481 6.23 -23.85 14.23
C GLU A 481 7.51 -23.07 13.90
N PHE A 482 7.34 -21.82 13.46
CA PHE A 482 8.47 -20.94 13.21
C PHE A 482 9.05 -20.41 14.54
N LYS A 483 10.18 -20.99 14.96
CA LYS A 483 10.82 -20.65 16.24
C LYS A 483 11.46 -19.26 16.23
N LYS A 484 11.21 -18.47 17.28
CA LYS A 484 11.82 -17.13 17.45
C LYS A 484 13.35 -17.13 17.56
N SER A 485 13.97 -18.27 17.91
CA SER A 485 15.43 -18.42 17.94
C SER A 485 16.08 -18.45 16.55
N LEU A 486 15.28 -18.49 15.46
CA LEU A 486 15.74 -18.68 14.08
C LEU A 486 16.47 -20.01 13.84
N GLU A 487 16.28 -20.96 14.75
CA GLU A 487 16.78 -22.33 14.62
C GLU A 487 15.74 -23.23 13.94
N GLY A 488 16.16 -24.43 13.53
CA GLY A 488 15.28 -25.40 12.89
C GLY A 488 14.92 -25.00 11.46
N GLU A 489 13.65 -25.10 11.10
CA GLU A 489 13.15 -24.93 9.73
C GLU A 489 13.33 -23.50 9.20
N ILE A 490 13.33 -22.48 10.09
CA ILE A 490 13.62 -21.09 9.68
C ILE A 490 15.04 -20.95 9.13
N SER A 491 16.01 -21.70 9.68
CA SER A 491 17.41 -21.61 9.23
C SER A 491 17.61 -22.09 7.78
N ALA A 492 16.64 -22.83 7.25
CA ALA A 492 16.62 -23.29 5.87
C ALA A 492 16.01 -22.26 4.89
N LEU A 493 15.58 -21.09 5.38
CA LEU A 493 15.03 -20.00 4.56
C LEU A 493 16.11 -18.97 4.25
N LYS A 494 16.24 -18.59 2.97
CA LYS A 494 17.15 -17.56 2.49
C LYS A 494 16.42 -16.61 1.56
N ILE A 495 16.68 -15.31 1.70
CA ILE A 495 16.28 -14.33 0.69
C ILE A 495 17.32 -14.37 -0.42
N VAL A 496 16.90 -14.41 -1.67
CA VAL A 496 17.80 -14.40 -2.83
C VAL A 496 17.57 -13.12 -3.59
N ILE A 497 18.61 -12.31 -3.78
CA ILE A 497 18.58 -11.10 -4.62
C ILE A 497 19.64 -11.25 -5.70
N ASN A 498 19.28 -11.10 -6.97
CA ASN A 498 20.22 -11.19 -8.11
C ASN A 498 21.08 -12.47 -8.12
N LYS A 499 20.50 -13.60 -7.65
CA LYS A 499 21.13 -14.93 -7.49
C LYS A 499 22.13 -15.05 -6.33
N GLU A 500 22.25 -14.05 -5.48
CA GLU A 500 23.02 -14.11 -4.24
C GLU A 500 22.12 -14.53 -3.07
N ASP A 501 22.61 -15.45 -2.25
CA ASP A 501 21.90 -16.02 -1.11
C ASP A 501 22.16 -15.21 0.17
N PHE A 502 21.09 -14.76 0.84
CA PHE A 502 21.15 -14.03 2.10
C PHE A 502 20.37 -14.76 3.21
N PRO A 503 21.05 -15.39 4.17
CA PRO A 503 20.41 -16.03 5.32
C PRO A 503 19.66 -15.02 6.20
N LEU A 504 18.44 -15.35 6.63
CA LEU A 504 17.59 -14.46 7.44
C LEU A 504 18.28 -13.99 8.73
N ARG A 505 19.09 -14.86 9.35
CA ARG A 505 19.84 -14.54 10.57
C ARG A 505 20.84 -13.39 10.35
N GLU A 506 21.60 -13.46 9.26
CA GLU A 506 22.58 -12.42 8.92
C GLU A 506 21.90 -11.09 8.61
N LEU A 507 20.78 -11.15 7.89
CA LEU A 507 19.98 -9.97 7.57
C LEU A 507 19.42 -9.28 8.83
N LEU A 508 18.97 -10.07 9.81
CA LEU A 508 18.47 -9.55 11.09
C LEU A 508 19.60 -8.91 11.90
N GLU A 509 20.77 -9.57 11.98
CA GLU A 509 21.95 -9.04 12.68
C GLU A 509 22.44 -7.72 12.08
N LYS A 510 22.36 -7.57 10.74
CA LYS A 510 22.63 -6.32 10.01
C LYS A 510 21.53 -5.26 10.13
N LYS A 511 20.38 -5.58 10.75
CA LYS A 511 19.17 -4.75 10.79
C LYS A 511 18.61 -4.40 9.40
N ALA A 512 18.90 -5.22 8.39
CA ALA A 512 18.37 -5.04 7.04
C ALA A 512 16.93 -5.58 6.91
N VAL A 513 16.51 -6.45 7.83
CA VAL A 513 15.15 -6.99 7.90
C VAL A 513 14.61 -6.95 9.32
N THR A 514 13.29 -6.91 9.44
CA THR A 514 12.56 -7.03 10.71
C THR A 514 11.68 -8.26 10.67
N LEU A 515 11.63 -8.98 11.79
CA LEU A 515 10.84 -10.21 11.95
C LEU A 515 9.81 -10.00 13.06
N SER A 516 8.55 -10.29 12.78
CA SER A 516 7.47 -10.29 13.77
C SER A 516 6.65 -11.56 13.68
N TRP A 517 6.09 -11.98 14.82
CA TRP A 517 5.22 -13.15 14.90
C TRP A 517 3.84 -12.70 15.36
N ASN A 518 2.79 -13.16 14.67
CA ASN A 518 1.43 -12.93 15.12
C ASN A 518 0.99 -13.97 16.18
N SER A 519 -0.21 -13.80 16.73
CA SER A 519 -0.78 -14.67 17.76
C SER A 519 -1.00 -16.13 17.32
N VAL A 520 -0.99 -16.40 16.01
CA VAL A 520 -1.22 -17.71 15.40
C VAL A 520 0.11 -18.35 14.95
N GLY A 521 1.25 -17.72 15.26
CA GLY A 521 2.58 -18.25 14.94
C GLY A 521 3.03 -18.00 13.49
N HIS A 522 2.33 -17.14 12.74
CA HIS A 522 2.78 -16.73 11.41
C HIS A 522 3.99 -15.81 11.53
N LEU A 523 4.93 -15.96 10.62
CA LEU A 523 6.15 -15.15 10.55
C LEU A 523 5.97 -14.06 9.49
N HIS A 524 6.08 -12.80 9.92
CA HIS A 524 6.13 -11.65 9.02
C HIS A 524 7.58 -11.15 8.92
N ILE A 525 8.04 -10.98 7.68
CA ILE A 525 9.38 -10.49 7.32
C ILE A 525 9.19 -9.18 6.57
N ALA A 526 9.74 -8.09 7.09
CA ALA A 526 9.72 -6.79 6.41
C ALA A 526 11.13 -6.30 6.09
N ILE A 527 11.32 -5.91 4.82
CA ILE A 527 12.52 -5.29 4.27
C ILE A 527 12.14 -3.86 3.87
N THR A 528 12.55 -2.88 4.69
CA THR A 528 12.20 -1.48 4.48
C THR A 528 13.15 -0.74 3.53
N ASP A 529 14.38 -1.25 3.37
CA ASP A 529 15.37 -0.73 2.44
C ASP A 529 16.23 -1.89 1.91
N PRO A 530 15.89 -2.44 0.73
CA PRO A 530 16.66 -3.50 0.08
C PRO A 530 18.11 -3.11 -0.24
N SER A 531 18.43 -1.81 -0.37
CA SER A 531 19.80 -1.35 -0.57
C SER A 531 20.72 -1.61 0.64
N LEU A 532 20.15 -1.90 1.81
CA LEU A 532 20.92 -2.34 2.99
C LEU A 532 21.38 -3.81 2.88
N ILE A 533 20.79 -4.59 1.97
CA ILE A 533 21.14 -5.99 1.75
C ILE A 533 22.27 -6.11 0.73
N THR A 534 22.06 -5.49 -0.44
CA THR A 534 23.00 -5.48 -1.56
C THR A 534 22.81 -4.21 -2.39
N GLU A 535 23.81 -3.85 -3.18
CA GLU A 535 23.73 -2.69 -4.08
C GLU A 535 22.74 -2.98 -5.21
N LEU A 536 21.83 -2.03 -5.46
CA LEU A 536 20.80 -2.13 -6.48
C LEU A 536 20.94 -0.97 -7.47
N HIS A 537 20.89 -1.28 -8.77
CA HIS A 537 20.93 -0.29 -9.83
C HIS A 537 19.55 -0.08 -10.44
N GLU A 538 19.15 1.17 -10.68
CA GLU A 538 17.84 1.50 -11.29
C GLU A 538 17.71 1.03 -12.74
N SER A 539 18.83 0.93 -13.45
CA SER A 539 18.85 0.51 -14.85
C SER A 539 18.78 -1.02 -15.03
N GLU A 540 18.86 -1.79 -13.94
CA GLU A 540 18.89 -3.24 -13.98
C GLU A 540 17.63 -3.85 -13.35
N GLU A 541 17.17 -4.95 -13.93
CA GLU A 541 16.05 -5.71 -13.36
C GLU A 541 16.55 -6.52 -12.16
N ASN A 542 16.40 -5.98 -10.96
CA ASN A 542 16.80 -6.68 -9.73
C ASN A 542 15.71 -7.67 -9.33
N LEU A 543 16.02 -8.96 -9.28
CA LEU A 543 15.03 -10.01 -8.96
C LEU A 543 15.18 -10.49 -7.52
N ILE A 544 14.05 -10.63 -6.83
CA ILE A 544 13.98 -11.19 -5.47
C ILE A 544 13.20 -12.50 -5.43
N ALA A 545 13.70 -13.44 -4.63
CA ALA A 545 13.09 -14.75 -4.42
C ALA A 545 13.27 -15.25 -2.98
N LEU A 546 12.43 -16.22 -2.60
CA LEU A 546 12.57 -16.98 -1.36
C LEU A 546 13.14 -18.36 -1.70
N LYS A 547 14.31 -18.69 -1.19
CA LYS A 547 14.90 -20.02 -1.30
C LYS A 547 14.58 -20.83 -0.05
N VAL A 548 14.07 -22.03 -0.27
CA VAL A 548 13.74 -22.99 0.79
C VAL A 548 14.61 -24.22 0.61
N GLU A 549 15.47 -24.49 1.58
CA GLU A 549 16.35 -25.64 1.59
C GLU A 549 15.68 -26.82 2.30
N THR A 550 15.89 -28.03 1.78
CA THR A 550 15.50 -29.27 2.42
C THR A 550 16.67 -29.78 3.24
N LYS A 551 16.42 -30.05 4.52
CA LYS A 551 17.42 -30.70 5.35
C LYS A 551 17.53 -32.17 4.94
N SER A 552 18.69 -32.55 4.44
CA SER A 552 19.01 -33.92 4.04
C SER A 552 20.39 -34.32 4.55
N GLU A 553 20.54 -35.56 4.97
CA GLU A 553 21.83 -36.11 5.39
C GLU A 553 21.96 -37.54 4.88
N VAL A 554 23.17 -37.92 4.47
CA VAL A 554 23.51 -39.28 4.07
C VAL A 554 24.12 -40.00 5.26
N VAL A 555 23.46 -41.05 5.73
CA VAL A 555 23.92 -41.85 6.87
C VAL A 555 23.74 -43.32 6.58
N PHE A 556 24.53 -44.15 7.26
CA PHE A 556 24.38 -45.59 7.15
C PHE A 556 23.04 -46.05 7.73
N GLN A 557 22.51 -47.15 7.19
CA GLN A 557 21.29 -47.79 7.68
C GLN A 557 21.58 -49.14 8.31
N GLY A 558 20.85 -49.43 9.40
CA GLY A 558 21.02 -50.64 10.17
C GLY A 558 22.24 -50.61 11.09
N ALA A 559 22.91 -51.75 11.27
CA ALA A 559 24.06 -51.86 12.16
C ALA A 559 25.39 -51.69 11.40
N LYS A 560 26.25 -50.80 11.90
CA LYS A 560 27.58 -50.52 11.38
C LYS A 560 28.64 -50.92 12.38
N LEU A 561 29.53 -51.83 11.99
CA LEU A 561 30.79 -52.04 12.69
C LEU A 561 31.72 -50.87 12.34
N TYR A 562 32.07 -50.02 13.30
CA TYR A 562 32.88 -48.83 13.03
C TYR A 562 34.29 -48.89 13.63
N SER A 563 34.51 -49.75 14.63
CA SER A 563 35.84 -50.01 15.20
C SER A 563 35.92 -51.45 15.70
N VAL A 564 37.11 -52.03 15.62
CA VAL A 564 37.45 -53.34 16.20
C VAL A 564 38.71 -53.21 17.04
N GLY A 565 38.75 -53.91 18.17
CA GLY A 565 39.88 -54.00 19.07
C GLY A 565 40.06 -55.42 19.63
N GLY A 566 41.17 -55.64 20.33
CA GLY A 566 41.54 -56.94 20.89
C GLY A 566 42.17 -57.90 19.89
N GLN A 567 42.89 -58.90 20.41
CA GLN A 567 43.59 -59.90 19.58
C GLN A 567 42.66 -60.73 18.68
N HIS A 568 41.38 -60.79 19.03
CA HIS A 568 40.36 -61.57 18.35
C HIS A 568 39.34 -60.69 17.60
N GLY A 569 39.65 -59.42 17.34
CA GLY A 569 38.76 -58.47 16.66
C GLY A 569 38.29 -58.91 15.25
N GLN A 570 39.02 -59.79 14.57
CA GLN A 570 38.60 -60.39 13.29
C GLN A 570 37.33 -61.24 13.36
N PHE A 571 36.88 -61.62 14.57
CA PHE A 571 35.62 -62.33 14.76
C PHE A 571 34.42 -61.39 14.90
N CYS A 572 34.63 -60.08 15.03
CA CYS A 572 33.56 -59.08 15.16
C CYS A 572 32.52 -59.13 14.03
N PRO A 573 32.87 -59.37 12.75
CA PRO A 573 31.87 -59.56 11.70
C PRO A 573 30.92 -60.73 11.96
N SER A 574 31.41 -61.84 12.52
CA SER A 574 30.58 -62.99 12.85
C SER A 574 29.62 -62.71 14.02
N VAL A 575 30.11 -62.00 15.04
CA VAL A 575 29.31 -61.57 16.20
C VAL A 575 28.22 -60.62 15.74
N LEU A 576 28.57 -59.60 14.95
CA LEU A 576 27.60 -58.65 14.42
C LEU A 576 26.59 -59.30 13.48
N ALA A 577 27.01 -60.18 12.56
CA ALA A 577 26.12 -60.88 11.65
C ALA A 577 25.07 -61.75 12.38
N ASN A 578 25.46 -62.36 13.50
CA ASN A 578 24.51 -63.10 14.34
C ASN A 578 23.59 -62.16 15.13
N ALA A 579 24.13 -61.07 15.66
CA ALA A 579 23.36 -60.07 16.40
C ALA A 579 22.31 -59.38 15.50
N THR A 580 22.66 -59.01 14.27
CA THR A 580 21.76 -58.37 13.32
C THR A 580 20.58 -59.26 12.91
N ARG A 581 20.81 -60.57 12.79
CA ARG A 581 19.71 -61.55 12.61
C ARG A 581 18.76 -61.56 13.81
N ALA A 582 19.29 -61.51 15.04
CA ALA A 582 18.47 -61.46 16.25
C ALA A 582 17.71 -60.12 16.37
N TRP A 583 18.37 -59.01 16.03
CA TRP A 583 17.78 -57.67 16.06
C TRP A 583 16.82 -57.41 14.90
N ARG A 584 16.86 -58.24 13.85
CA ARG A 584 16.14 -58.04 12.57
C ARG A 584 16.49 -56.71 11.92
N VAL A 585 17.78 -56.35 11.97
CA VAL A 585 18.32 -55.12 11.40
C VAL A 585 19.34 -55.48 10.32
N PRO A 586 19.40 -54.80 9.17
CA PRO A 586 20.44 -55.04 8.16
C PRO A 586 21.82 -54.59 8.65
N VAL A 587 22.89 -55.05 7.99
CA VAL A 587 24.25 -54.53 8.18
C VAL A 587 24.52 -53.42 7.16
N SER A 588 25.16 -52.34 7.59
CA SER A 588 25.59 -51.27 6.69
C SER A 588 26.77 -51.70 5.83
N GLU A 589 26.74 -51.40 4.53
CA GLU A 589 27.89 -51.60 3.63
C GLU A 589 29.13 -50.81 4.05
N SER A 590 28.92 -49.69 4.76
CA SER A 590 29.94 -48.82 5.31
C SER A 590 30.63 -49.38 6.56
N SER A 591 30.33 -50.63 6.94
CA SER A 591 31.00 -51.32 8.03
C SER A 591 32.47 -51.60 7.70
N ILE A 592 33.36 -51.46 8.69
CA ILE A 592 34.73 -51.95 8.54
C ILE A 592 34.72 -53.48 8.39
N LEU A 593 35.71 -54.02 7.70
CA LEU A 593 35.81 -55.45 7.39
C LEU A 593 34.58 -56.00 6.62
N ILE A 594 33.90 -55.17 5.81
CA ILE A 594 32.68 -55.56 5.07
C ILE A 594 32.87 -56.86 4.25
N GLU A 595 34.06 -57.07 3.71
CA GLU A 595 34.45 -58.27 2.95
C GLU A 595 34.26 -59.57 3.75
N GLN A 596 34.47 -59.52 5.07
CA GLN A 596 34.32 -60.67 5.98
C GLN A 596 32.85 -61.01 6.26
N PHE A 597 31.91 -60.15 5.85
CA PHE A 597 30.48 -60.41 5.97
C PHE A 597 29.90 -61.24 4.81
N ARG A 598 30.65 -61.44 3.71
CA ARG A 598 30.19 -62.18 2.51
C ARG A 598 29.65 -63.59 2.81
N PRO A 599 30.28 -64.43 3.68
CA PRO A 599 29.72 -65.74 4.01
C PRO A 599 28.34 -65.65 4.68
N PHE A 600 28.09 -64.60 5.44
CA PHE A 600 26.82 -64.37 6.13
C PHE A 600 25.74 -63.81 5.20
N GLN A 601 26.14 -62.99 4.21
CA GLN A 601 25.25 -62.55 3.13
C GLN A 601 24.72 -63.75 2.33
N ALA A 602 25.59 -64.71 1.98
CA ALA A 602 25.18 -65.95 1.31
C ALA A 602 24.19 -66.79 2.14
N GLN A 603 24.16 -66.58 3.45
CA GLN A 603 23.22 -67.20 4.39
C GLN A 603 22.02 -66.30 4.73
N GLY A 604 21.71 -65.29 3.91
CA GLY A 604 20.51 -64.46 4.04
C GLY A 604 20.66 -63.21 4.92
N MET A 605 21.88 -62.82 5.33
CA MET A 605 22.09 -61.51 5.96
C MET A 605 21.92 -60.39 4.93
N ILE A 606 21.09 -59.40 5.24
CA ILE A 606 20.85 -58.24 4.38
C ILE A 606 21.92 -57.20 4.65
N VAL A 607 22.58 -56.75 3.58
CA VAL A 607 23.46 -55.57 3.61
C VAL A 607 22.82 -54.47 2.79
N LEU A 608 22.82 -53.27 3.36
CA LEU A 608 22.20 -52.10 2.77
C LEU A 608 23.22 -50.98 2.55
N PRO A 609 23.06 -50.21 1.45
CA PRO A 609 23.90 -49.05 1.19
C PRO A 609 23.60 -47.91 2.14
N ASP A 610 24.42 -46.85 2.14
CA ASP A 610 24.04 -45.64 2.87
C ASP A 610 22.72 -45.06 2.32
N LYS A 611 21.93 -44.42 3.20
CA LYS A 611 20.62 -43.87 2.89
C LYS A 611 20.62 -42.36 3.12
N THR A 612 20.11 -41.62 2.13
CA THR A 612 19.73 -40.22 2.33
C THR A 612 18.35 -40.18 2.99
N TYR A 613 18.25 -39.51 4.14
CA TYR A 613 16.94 -39.20 4.74
C TYR A 613 16.67 -37.70 4.66
N TYR A 614 15.39 -37.36 4.55
CA TYR A 614 14.92 -35.99 4.35
C TYR A 614 14.03 -35.56 5.51
N GLN A 615 14.18 -34.31 5.92
CA GLN A 615 13.25 -33.59 6.78
C GLN A 615 12.68 -32.45 5.95
N ARG A 616 11.47 -32.67 5.43
CA ARG A 616 10.75 -31.70 4.61
C ARG A 616 9.76 -30.95 5.48
N PHE A 617 9.61 -29.67 5.21
CA PHE A 617 8.54 -28.88 5.78
C PHE A 617 7.84 -28.13 4.66
N ASN A 618 6.56 -27.85 4.89
CA ASN A 618 5.79 -27.01 4.00
C ASN A 618 5.09 -25.88 4.73
N PHE A 619 4.85 -24.81 4.01
CA PHE A 619 4.16 -23.61 4.48
C PHE A 619 3.48 -22.92 3.29
N ALA A 620 2.55 -22.02 3.55
CA ALA A 620 2.08 -21.07 2.55
C ALA A 620 2.80 -19.73 2.77
N PHE A 621 3.04 -18.96 1.71
CA PHE A 621 3.48 -17.58 1.90
C PHE A 621 2.84 -16.61 0.91
N SER A 622 2.72 -15.36 1.35
CA SER A 622 2.33 -14.23 0.53
C SER A 622 3.42 -13.17 0.54
N SER A 623 3.61 -12.49 -0.58
CA SER A 623 4.53 -11.37 -0.73
C SER A 623 3.80 -10.13 -1.23
N LEU A 624 4.25 -8.98 -0.77
CA LEU A 624 3.99 -7.69 -1.41
C LEU A 624 5.32 -6.96 -1.57
N ILE A 625 5.62 -6.57 -2.79
CA ILE A 625 6.66 -5.59 -3.10
C ILE A 625 5.97 -4.30 -3.48
N THR A 626 6.38 -3.19 -2.86
CA THR A 626 5.96 -1.84 -3.23
C THR A 626 7.17 -1.11 -3.80
N ASN A 627 7.16 -0.88 -5.11
CA ASN A 627 8.16 -0.07 -5.81
C ASN A 627 7.70 1.38 -5.73
N PHE A 628 8.46 2.24 -5.07
CA PHE A 628 8.16 3.68 -4.98
C PHE A 628 8.84 4.45 -6.11
N HIS A 629 8.23 5.57 -6.50
CA HIS A 629 8.80 6.50 -7.46
C HIS A 629 10.16 7.04 -7.02
N ASN A 630 10.90 7.60 -7.99
CA ASN A 630 12.31 7.96 -7.84
C ASN A 630 12.67 9.30 -8.47
#